data_AF-A0A9D1DS98-F1
#
_entry.id   AF-A0A9D1DS98-F1
#
_cell.length_a   1.000
_cell.length_b   1.000
_cell.length_c   1.000
_cell.angle_alpha   90.00
_cell.angle_beta   90.00
_cell.angle_gamma   90.00
#
_symmetry.space_group_name_H-M   'P 1'
#
loop_
_entity.id
_entity.type
_entity.pdbx_description
1 polymer ?
#
loop_
_entity_poly.entity_id
_entity_poly.type
_entity_poly.pdbx_seq_one_letter_code
_entity_poly.pdbx_strand_id
1 'polypeptide(L)'
;TFDDIYYDPDHNIWFGPAMNRAYYLESKVAKYPRVIIDPRFADKLAEYNNKKYGSWEINGSILKKDEDGLYYIHYLNSYQLGFNRIENLDLEDNVLSLCRAELLKNRVTPELRKSINEKYEWLKKYILDSRPYDDLFIEFGNESN
;
A
#
# COMPACT_ATOMS: atom_id res chain seq x y z
N THR A 1 -3.21 -13.19 20.90
CA THR A 1 -2.22 -12.08 20.90
C THR A 1 -1.09 -12.48 19.96
N PHE A 2 -0.58 -11.55 19.15
CA PHE A 2 0.36 -11.87 18.06
C PHE A 2 1.84 -11.80 18.48
N ASP A 3 2.19 -10.88 19.37
CA ASP A 3 3.48 -10.78 20.07
C ASP A 3 3.33 -9.74 21.19
N ASP A 4 4.31 -9.67 22.09
CA ASP A 4 4.29 -8.74 23.21
C ASP A 4 4.82 -7.35 22.85
N ILE A 5 4.14 -6.34 23.37
CA ILE A 5 4.56 -4.94 23.37
C ILE A 5 4.33 -4.37 24.77
N TYR A 6 5.28 -3.58 25.24
CA TYR A 6 5.30 -2.95 26.54
C TYR A 6 5.36 -1.43 26.36
N TYR A 7 4.69 -0.70 27.24
CA TYR A 7 4.69 0.76 27.25
C TYR A 7 5.32 1.26 28.54
N ASP A 8 6.34 2.11 28.40
CA ASP A 8 6.93 2.87 29.49
C ASP A 8 6.27 4.26 29.54
N PRO A 9 5.40 4.53 30.54
CA PRO A 9 4.71 5.80 30.64
C PRO A 9 5.63 6.96 31.05
N ASP A 10 6.72 6.69 31.77
CA ASP A 10 7.64 7.71 32.27
C ASP A 10 8.48 8.28 31.12
N HIS A 11 8.82 7.45 30.14
CA HIS A 11 9.61 7.84 28.97
C HIS A 11 8.77 8.00 27.69
N ASN A 12 7.48 7.63 27.72
CA ASN A 12 6.59 7.58 26.58
C ASN A 12 7.15 6.73 25.42
N ILE A 13 7.69 5.55 25.74
CA ILE A 13 8.33 4.64 24.77
C ILE A 13 7.58 3.31 24.71
N TRP A 14 7.43 2.78 23.49
CA TRP A 14 6.94 1.42 23.24
C TRP A 14 8.12 0.51 22.89
N PHE A 15 8.19 -0.66 23.52
CA PHE A 15 9.28 -1.61 23.31
C PHE A 15 8.79 -3.06 23.42
N GLY A 16 9.59 -4.02 22.95
CA GLY A 16 9.27 -5.44 23.04
C GLY A 16 9.50 -6.19 21.73
N PRO A 17 9.35 -7.52 21.74
CA PRO A 17 9.57 -8.37 20.56
C PRO A 17 8.76 -7.95 19.34
N ALA A 18 7.49 -7.55 19.52
CA ALA A 18 6.64 -7.05 18.43
C ALA A 18 7.25 -5.81 17.77
N MET A 19 7.73 -4.85 18.58
CA MET A 19 8.32 -3.60 18.11
C MET A 19 9.64 -3.85 17.37
N ASN A 20 10.49 -4.73 17.91
CA ASN A 20 11.74 -5.13 17.25
C ASN A 20 11.48 -5.75 15.87
N ARG A 21 10.45 -6.60 15.77
CA ARG A 21 10.06 -7.22 14.51
C ARG A 21 9.52 -6.20 13.52
N ALA A 22 8.65 -5.29 13.94
CA ALA A 22 8.13 -4.21 13.09
C ALA A 22 9.28 -3.34 12.56
N TYR A 23 10.22 -2.96 13.43
CA TYR A 23 11.42 -2.21 13.04
C TYR A 23 12.28 -2.98 12.04
N TYR A 24 12.48 -4.29 12.22
CA TYR A 24 13.22 -5.12 11.27
C TYR A 24 12.54 -5.16 9.89
N LEU A 25 11.21 -5.36 9.86
CA LEU A 25 10.47 -5.39 8.60
C LEU A 25 10.58 -4.05 7.86
N GLU A 26 10.40 -2.93 8.56
CA GLU A 26 10.49 -1.59 7.95
C GLU A 26 11.92 -1.27 7.49
N SER A 27 12.93 -1.52 8.34
CA SER A 27 14.31 -1.09 8.05
C SER A 27 15.09 -2.02 7.12
N LYS A 28 14.72 -3.30 7.04
CA LYS A 28 15.47 -4.33 6.30
C LYS A 28 14.69 -4.98 5.16
N VAL A 29 13.36 -5.01 5.24
CA VAL A 29 12.53 -5.75 4.26
C VAL A 29 11.75 -4.78 3.35
N ALA A 30 11.22 -3.67 3.88
CA ALA A 30 10.55 -2.66 3.09
C ALA A 30 11.55 -1.82 2.28
N LYS A 31 11.85 -2.28 1.06
CA LYS A 31 12.70 -1.54 0.10
C LYS A 31 12.00 -0.32 -0.50
N TYR A 32 10.67 -0.37 -0.54
CA TYR A 32 9.76 0.58 -1.18
C TYR A 32 8.78 1.17 -0.14
N PRO A 33 8.12 2.30 -0.42
CA PRO A 33 7.23 2.97 0.56
C PRO A 33 5.92 2.20 0.77
N ARG A 34 5.99 1.08 1.49
CA ARG A 34 4.85 0.21 1.84
C ARG A 34 4.99 -0.32 3.26
N VAL A 35 3.87 -0.42 3.97
CA VAL A 35 3.81 -1.04 5.31
C VAL A 35 3.52 -2.53 5.16
N ILE A 36 4.55 -3.35 5.38
CA ILE A 36 4.49 -4.81 5.28
C ILE A 36 3.75 -5.40 6.47
N ILE A 37 2.86 -6.36 6.21
CA ILE A 37 2.26 -7.20 7.23
C ILE A 37 3.21 -8.37 7.51
N ASP A 38 3.47 -8.65 8.79
CA ASP A 38 4.35 -9.76 9.17
C ASP A 38 3.86 -11.07 8.53
N PRO A 39 4.69 -11.76 7.73
CA PRO A 39 4.31 -13.00 7.06
C PRO A 39 3.80 -14.10 7.99
N ARG A 40 4.19 -14.06 9.28
CA ARG A 40 3.68 -14.99 10.30
C ARG A 40 2.16 -14.94 10.46
N PHE A 41 1.54 -13.81 10.10
CA PHE A 41 0.11 -13.56 10.33
C PHE A 41 -0.63 -13.07 9.09
N ALA A 42 0.07 -12.76 7.99
CA ALA A 42 -0.49 -12.12 6.81
C ALA A 42 -1.68 -12.91 6.20
N ASP A 43 -1.52 -14.22 5.97
CA ASP A 43 -2.58 -15.04 5.36
C ASP A 43 -3.83 -15.11 6.25
N LYS A 44 -3.64 -15.26 7.58
CA LYS A 44 -4.74 -15.26 8.55
C LYS A 44 -5.46 -13.92 8.58
N LEU A 45 -4.73 -12.82 8.47
CA LEU A 45 -5.32 -11.48 8.45
C LEU A 45 -6.09 -11.24 7.13
N ALA A 46 -5.56 -11.69 6.01
CA ALA A 46 -6.24 -11.63 4.71
C ALA A 46 -7.54 -12.45 4.73
N GLU A 47 -7.49 -13.68 5.24
CA GLU A 47 -8.68 -14.53 5.41
C GLU A 47 -9.72 -13.88 6.34
N TYR A 48 -9.28 -13.35 7.50
CA TYR A 48 -10.16 -12.67 8.43
C TYR A 48 -10.83 -11.45 7.78
N ASN A 49 -10.06 -10.66 7.04
CA ASN A 49 -10.57 -9.50 6.33
C ASN A 49 -11.65 -9.91 5.32
N ASN A 50 -11.37 -10.93 4.51
CA ASN A 50 -12.32 -11.46 3.54
C ASN A 50 -13.56 -12.07 4.20
N LYS A 51 -13.44 -12.68 5.37
CA LYS A 51 -14.62 -13.25 6.06
C LYS A 51 -15.50 -12.18 6.70
N LYS A 52 -14.90 -11.13 7.28
CA LYS A 52 -15.61 -10.11 8.06
C LYS A 52 -16.11 -8.93 7.23
N TYR A 53 -15.33 -8.55 6.22
CA TYR A 53 -15.56 -7.36 5.39
C TYR A 53 -15.75 -7.72 3.91
N GLY A 54 -15.93 -9.01 3.61
CA GLY A 54 -15.82 -9.67 2.29
C GLY A 54 -16.75 -9.26 1.17
N SER A 55 -17.59 -8.24 1.31
CA SER A 55 -18.15 -7.62 0.12
C SER A 55 -17.03 -6.81 -0.53
N TRP A 56 -16.27 -7.47 -1.42
CA TRP A 56 -15.25 -6.84 -2.26
C TRP A 56 -15.81 -5.60 -2.98
N GLU A 57 -17.10 -5.66 -3.33
CA GLU A 57 -17.89 -4.57 -3.91
C GLU A 57 -18.00 -3.32 -3.02
N ILE A 58 -17.89 -3.45 -1.69
CA ILE A 58 -18.05 -2.34 -0.74
C ILE A 58 -16.73 -1.94 -0.11
N ASN A 59 -15.92 -2.92 0.31
CA ASN A 59 -14.70 -2.68 1.09
C ASN A 59 -13.41 -2.95 0.32
N GLY A 60 -13.47 -3.55 -0.86
CA GLY A 60 -12.29 -3.88 -1.66
C GLY A 60 -11.29 -4.79 -0.94
N SER A 61 -10.02 -4.67 -1.32
CA SER A 61 -8.90 -5.40 -0.73
C SER A 61 -8.06 -4.50 0.16
N ILE A 62 -8.21 -4.62 1.48
CA ILE A 62 -7.43 -3.84 2.47
C ILE A 62 -5.94 -4.23 2.44
N LEU A 63 -5.64 -5.48 2.09
CA LEU A 63 -4.28 -5.98 1.92
C LEU A 63 -4.01 -6.28 0.45
N LYS A 64 -2.81 -5.95 -0.03
CA LYS A 64 -2.34 -6.30 -1.37
C LYS A 64 -1.08 -7.15 -1.25
N LYS A 65 -0.92 -8.13 -2.14
CA LYS A 65 0.29 -8.95 -2.22
C LYS A 65 1.19 -8.38 -3.31
N ASP A 66 2.44 -8.15 -2.97
CA ASP A 66 3.42 -7.63 -3.92
C ASP A 66 4.18 -8.76 -4.64
N GLU A 67 5.04 -8.40 -5.59
CA GLU A 67 5.82 -9.35 -6.41
C GLU A 67 6.78 -10.22 -5.60
N ASP A 68 7.26 -9.73 -4.46
CA ASP A 68 8.11 -10.50 -3.54
C ASP A 68 7.31 -11.42 -2.60
N GLY A 69 6.00 -11.53 -2.82
CA GLY A 69 5.10 -12.42 -2.09
C GLY A 69 4.70 -11.92 -0.71
N LEU A 70 5.12 -10.72 -0.31
CA LEU A 70 4.73 -10.12 0.97
C LEU A 70 3.41 -9.36 0.84
N TYR A 71 2.57 -9.46 1.87
CA TYR A 71 1.37 -8.63 1.99
C TYR A 71 1.72 -7.27 2.59
N TYR A 72 1.04 -6.23 2.12
CA TYR A 72 1.17 -4.86 2.62
C TYR A 72 -0.19 -4.16 2.62
N ILE A 73 -0.28 -3.02 3.33
CA ILE A 73 -1.50 -2.20 3.40
C ILE A 73 -1.80 -1.57 2.03
N HIS A 74 -3.02 -1.77 1.54
CA HIS A 74 -3.49 -1.20 0.28
C HIS A 74 -4.06 0.21 0.48
N TYR A 75 -3.18 1.23 0.54
CA TYR A 75 -3.56 2.64 0.74
C TYR A 75 -4.58 3.16 -0.29
N LEU A 76 -4.50 2.69 -1.53
CA LEU A 76 -5.33 3.17 -2.65
C LEU A 76 -6.55 2.28 -2.87
N ASN A 77 -6.94 1.49 -1.88
CA ASN A 77 -8.11 0.63 -1.94
C ASN A 77 -9.40 1.39 -2.32
N SER A 78 -9.65 2.52 -1.68
CA SER A 78 -10.83 3.35 -2.00
C SER A 78 -10.78 3.92 -3.41
N TYR A 79 -9.58 4.29 -3.88
CA TYR A 79 -9.40 4.74 -5.26
C TYR A 79 -9.68 3.60 -6.25
N GLN A 80 -9.19 2.39 -5.99
CA GLN A 80 -9.47 1.21 -6.82
C GLN A 80 -10.97 0.85 -6.87
N LEU A 81 -11.72 1.16 -5.81
CA LEU A 81 -13.19 1.03 -5.79
C LEU A 81 -13.93 2.13 -6.55
N GLY A 82 -13.22 3.13 -7.08
CA GLY A 82 -13.81 4.23 -7.84
C GLY A 82 -14.35 5.40 -6.99
N PHE A 83 -14.11 5.41 -5.67
CA PHE A 83 -14.47 6.55 -4.84
C PHE A 83 -13.68 7.80 -5.26
N ASN A 84 -14.31 8.97 -5.21
CA ASN A 84 -13.72 10.28 -5.54
C ASN A 84 -12.99 10.32 -6.90
N ARG A 85 -13.56 9.68 -7.94
CA ARG A 85 -12.89 9.48 -9.25
C ARG A 85 -12.30 10.75 -9.85
N ILE A 86 -13.03 11.86 -9.86
CA ILE A 86 -12.57 13.13 -10.45
C ILE A 86 -11.34 13.66 -9.70
N GLU A 87 -11.42 13.78 -8.38
CA GLU A 87 -10.30 14.24 -7.54
C GLU A 87 -9.08 13.32 -7.66
N ASN A 88 -9.32 12.02 -7.79
CA ASN A 88 -8.25 11.04 -7.89
C ASN A 88 -7.57 11.03 -9.27
N LEU A 89 -8.25 11.41 -10.36
CA LEU A 89 -7.60 11.56 -11.68
C LEU A 89 -6.54 12.67 -11.64
N ASP A 90 -6.88 13.83 -11.08
CA ASP A 90 -5.95 14.93 -10.91
C ASP A 90 -4.79 14.55 -9.98
N LEU A 91 -5.09 13.83 -8.88
CA LEU A 91 -4.06 13.32 -7.98
C LEU A 91 -3.12 12.34 -8.68
N GLU A 92 -3.66 11.44 -9.50
CA GLU A 92 -2.89 10.46 -10.25
C GLU A 92 -1.89 11.14 -11.19
N ASP A 93 -2.36 12.06 -12.03
CA ASP A 93 -1.52 12.79 -12.98
C ASP A 93 -0.43 13.60 -12.27
N ASN A 94 -0.80 14.26 -11.16
CA ASN A 94 0.15 14.99 -10.33
C ASN A 94 1.24 14.06 -9.76
N VAL A 95 0.87 12.96 -9.13
CA VAL A 95 1.84 12.04 -8.52
C VAL A 95 2.72 11.37 -9.58
N LEU A 96 2.15 10.98 -10.73
CA LEU A 96 2.91 10.43 -11.85
C LEU A 96 3.89 11.45 -12.44
N SER A 97 3.50 12.73 -12.54
CA SER A 97 4.41 13.81 -12.99
C SER A 97 5.58 13.99 -12.03
N LEU A 98 5.33 13.95 -10.71
CA LEU A 98 6.36 14.03 -9.67
C LEU A 98 7.31 12.83 -9.73
N CYS A 99 6.78 11.62 -9.95
CA CYS A 99 7.60 10.42 -10.12
C CYS A 99 8.54 10.57 -11.33
N ARG A 100 8.01 11.02 -12.48
CA ARG A 100 8.83 11.27 -13.69
C ARG A 100 9.93 12.29 -13.42
N ALA A 101 9.59 13.40 -12.75
CA ALA A 101 10.55 14.44 -12.40
C ALA A 101 11.69 13.90 -11.51
N GLU A 102 11.36 13.05 -10.52
CA GLU A 102 12.36 12.45 -9.62
C GLU A 102 13.28 11.44 -10.31
N LEU A 103 12.75 10.66 -11.27
CA LEU A 103 13.53 9.70 -12.05
C LEU A 103 14.54 10.37 -12.99
N LEU A 104 14.29 11.62 -13.40
CA LEU A 104 15.19 12.39 -14.27
C LEU A 104 16.34 13.08 -13.52
N LYS A 105 16.27 13.18 -12.19
CA LYS A 105 17.31 13.87 -11.41
C LYS A 105 18.60 13.04 -11.36
N ASN A 106 19.73 13.70 -11.60
CA ASN A 106 21.05 13.13 -11.37
C ASN A 106 21.33 12.98 -9.88
N ARG A 107 21.99 11.88 -9.49
CA ARG A 107 22.39 11.61 -8.10
C ARG A 107 23.91 11.48 -8.01
N VAL A 108 24.41 11.72 -6.80
CA VAL A 108 25.85 11.71 -6.50
C VAL A 108 26.45 10.32 -6.71
N THR A 109 25.74 9.25 -6.32
CA THR A 109 26.23 7.87 -6.45
C THR A 109 25.27 6.98 -7.26
N PRO A 110 25.79 5.99 -8.02
CA PRO A 110 24.96 5.00 -8.73
C PRO A 110 24.03 4.22 -7.81
N GLU A 111 24.48 3.89 -6.59
CA GLU A 111 23.70 3.13 -5.61
C GLU A 111 22.50 3.92 -5.11
N LEU A 112 22.70 5.22 -4.82
CA LEU A 112 21.64 6.12 -4.42
C LEU A 112 20.64 6.32 -5.57
N ARG A 113 21.14 6.48 -6.81
CA ARG A 113 20.29 6.56 -8.00
C ARG A 113 19.44 5.31 -8.16
N LYS A 114 20.04 4.13 -8.06
CA LYS A 114 19.34 2.84 -8.16
C LYS A 114 18.26 2.73 -7.09
N SER A 115 18.59 2.98 -5.82
CA SER A 115 17.64 2.89 -4.70
C SER A 115 16.46 3.86 -4.85
N ILE A 116 16.71 5.09 -5.29
CA ILE A 116 15.63 6.07 -5.54
C ILE A 116 14.76 5.62 -6.71
N ASN A 117 15.37 5.21 -7.83
CA ASN A 117 14.61 4.78 -9.01
C ASN A 117 13.71 3.59 -8.70
N GLU A 118 14.24 2.61 -7.97
CA GLU A 118 13.52 1.46 -7.46
C GLU A 118 12.25 1.86 -6.67
N LYS A 119 12.32 2.88 -5.81
CA LYS A 119 11.15 3.40 -5.04
C LYS A 119 10.12 4.08 -5.92
N TYR A 120 10.55 4.92 -6.86
CA TYR A 120 9.63 5.67 -7.71
C TYR A 120 8.99 4.82 -8.81
N GLU A 121 9.70 3.83 -9.36
CA GLU A 121 9.10 2.87 -10.29
C GLU A 121 8.09 1.97 -9.57
N TRP A 122 8.39 1.53 -8.33
CA TRP A 122 7.41 0.82 -7.52
C TRP A 122 6.16 1.67 -7.26
N LEU A 123 6.33 2.93 -6.84
CA LEU A 123 5.20 3.83 -6.56
C LEU A 123 4.34 4.06 -7.81
N LYS A 124 4.98 4.31 -8.96
CA LYS A 124 4.31 4.48 -10.25
C LYS A 124 3.50 3.24 -10.61
N LYS A 125 4.11 2.05 -10.51
CA LYS A 125 3.41 0.79 -10.75
C LYS A 125 2.21 0.63 -9.81
N TYR A 126 2.43 0.87 -8.52
CA TYR A 126 1.39 0.76 -7.50
C TYR A 126 0.17 1.66 -7.79
N ILE A 127 0.39 2.92 -8.21
CA ILE A 127 -0.68 3.85 -8.58
C ILE A 127 -1.45 3.33 -9.79
N LEU A 128 -0.74 2.94 -10.85
CA LEU A 128 -1.36 2.43 -12.08
C LEU A 128 -2.17 1.14 -11.83
N ASP A 129 -1.62 0.23 -11.02
CA ASP A 129 -2.27 -1.02 -10.62
C ASP A 129 -3.43 -0.81 -9.63
N SER A 130 -3.63 0.42 -9.12
CA SER A 130 -4.72 0.79 -8.21
C SER A 130 -5.80 1.60 -8.90
N ARG A 131 -5.68 1.83 -10.22
CA ARG A 131 -6.76 2.44 -11.00
C ARG A 131 -8.05 1.62 -10.87
N PRO A 132 -9.22 2.27 -10.84
CA PRO A 132 -10.49 1.56 -10.88
C PRO A 132 -10.55 0.65 -12.10
N TYR A 133 -11.17 -0.52 -11.96
CA TYR A 133 -11.54 -1.32 -13.11
C TYR A 133 -12.58 -0.54 -13.93
N ASP A 134 -12.26 -0.23 -15.19
CA ASP A 134 -13.07 0.68 -16.02
C ASP A 134 -14.48 0.16 -16.40
N ASP A 135 -14.92 -1.00 -15.88
CA ASP A 135 -16.14 -1.68 -16.36
C ASP A 135 -17.25 -1.93 -15.31
N LEU A 136 -17.14 -1.49 -14.05
CA LEU A 136 -18.15 -1.85 -13.02
C LEU A 136 -19.33 -0.88 -12.85
N PHE A 137 -19.36 0.26 -13.56
CA PHE A 137 -20.43 1.26 -13.40
C PHE A 137 -21.23 1.58 -14.67
N ILE A 138 -20.95 0.93 -15.81
CA ILE A 138 -21.80 1.09 -17.01
C ILE A 138 -23.16 0.37 -16.82
N GLU A 139 -23.25 -0.63 -15.94
CA GLU A 139 -24.49 -1.40 -15.77
C GLU A 139 -25.52 -0.76 -14.83
N PHE A 140 -25.11 0.07 -13.85
CA PHE A 140 -26.06 0.71 -12.92
C PHE A 140 -26.73 1.98 -13.47
N GLY A 141 -26.26 2.51 -14.61
CA GLY A 141 -26.83 3.71 -15.25
C GLY A 141 -27.89 3.41 -16.31
N ASN A 142 -28.07 2.15 -16.71
CA ASN A 142 -28.98 1.74 -17.78
C ASN A 142 -30.24 0.99 -17.27
N GLU A 143 -30.41 0.81 -15.96
CA GLU A 143 -31.62 0.22 -15.36
C GLU A 143 -32.56 1.24 -14.69
N SER A 144 -32.55 2.49 -15.16
CA SER A 144 -33.63 3.43 -14.88
C SER A 144 -34.02 4.15 -16.16
N ASN A 145 -34.87 3.45 -16.93
CA ASN A 145 -35.80 4.02 -17.90
C ASN A 145 -36.71 5.07 -17.24
#